data_AF-A0A1Y1WR04-F1
#
_entry.id   AF-A0A1Y1WR04-F1
#
_cell.length_a   1.000
_cell.length_b   1.000
_cell.length_c   1.000
_cell.angle_alpha   90.00
_cell.angle_beta   90.00
_cell.angle_gamma   90.00
#
_symmetry.space_group_name_H-M   'P 1'
#
loop_
_entity.id
_entity.type
_entity.pdbx_description
1 polymer ?
#
loop_
_entity_poly.entity_id
_entity_poly.type
_entity_poly.pdbx_seq_one_letter_code
_entity_poly.pdbx_strand_id
1 'polypeptide(L)'
;MNFKTILSLAALSLIGANAAPVNNECQCNNRCQGYLVQFSENAYTCLTPANFYTLRGKHCINVKGHFSNQTNIYCVDEENSNVNLCNKSSNGYNYDQCTRNLYFAARSMSLEISIYNEDQVKAEVFCQRRKGYYLESDDEQYVCLDINDKEDNNRPECVTIEGDNNHTYCPSETDTNVDFCDPKKEGYDSEKCFRFLRMAASQNNVKLGSNNKH
;
A
#
# COMPACT_ATOMS: atom_id res chain seq x y z
N MET A 1 -13.51 -42.81 53.37
CA MET A 1 -14.07 -42.53 52.02
C MET A 1 -13.65 -41.10 51.68
N ASN A 2 -12.50 -40.87 51.03
CA ASN A 2 -12.26 -40.94 49.58
C ASN A 2 -13.35 -40.22 48.76
N PHE A 3 -13.10 -38.96 48.37
CA PHE A 3 -12.80 -38.65 46.96
C PHE A 3 -12.21 -37.24 46.84
N LYS A 4 -11.02 -37.20 46.24
CA LYS A 4 -10.30 -36.00 45.80
C LYS A 4 -10.90 -35.58 44.47
N THR A 5 -11.25 -34.30 44.31
CA THR A 5 -11.47 -33.74 42.96
C THR A 5 -10.87 -32.34 42.92
N ILE A 6 -9.61 -32.29 42.49
CA ILE A 6 -8.88 -31.08 42.14
C ILE A 6 -9.29 -30.74 40.71
N LEU A 7 -10.08 -29.68 40.53
CA LEU A 7 -10.38 -29.10 39.22
C LEU A 7 -9.18 -28.26 38.78
N SER A 8 -8.25 -28.91 38.09
CA SER A 8 -7.16 -28.28 37.36
C SER A 8 -7.71 -27.70 36.05
N LEU A 9 -8.02 -26.40 36.05
CA LEU A 9 -8.26 -25.62 34.84
C LEU A 9 -6.89 -25.18 34.31
N ALA A 10 -6.28 -26.02 33.48
CA ALA A 10 -5.17 -25.59 32.63
C ALA A 10 -5.74 -24.68 31.53
N ALA A 11 -5.52 -23.38 31.68
CA ALA A 11 -5.70 -22.45 30.57
C ALA A 11 -4.65 -22.78 29.50
N LEU A 12 -5.08 -23.39 28.40
CA LEU A 12 -4.27 -23.48 27.19
C LEU A 12 -4.06 -22.05 26.68
N SER A 13 -2.86 -21.51 26.89
CA SER A 13 -2.37 -20.39 26.11
C SER A 13 -2.21 -20.86 24.66
N LEU A 14 -3.19 -20.56 23.82
CA LEU A 14 -3.02 -20.53 22.38
C LEU A 14 -2.06 -19.38 22.05
N ILE A 15 -0.76 -19.64 22.19
CA ILE A 15 0.24 -18.89 21.44
C ILE A 15 0.00 -19.31 19.99
N GLY A 16 -0.78 -18.50 19.27
CA GLY A 16 -0.81 -18.53 17.82
C GLY A 16 0.58 -18.19 17.31
N ALA A 17 1.47 -19.17 17.29
CA ALA A 17 2.63 -19.14 16.43
C ALA A 17 2.07 -19.20 15.01
N ASN A 18 2.00 -18.05 14.35
CA ASN A 18 1.94 -18.02 12.90
C ASN A 18 3.22 -18.71 12.41
N ALA A 19 3.13 -20.02 12.16
CA ALA A 19 4.17 -20.75 11.48
C ALA A 19 4.18 -20.26 10.03
N ALA A 20 4.92 -19.18 9.78
CA ALA A 20 5.44 -18.93 8.45
C ALA A 20 6.22 -20.19 8.01
N PRO A 21 6.04 -20.67 6.78
CA PRO A 21 6.66 -21.92 6.35
C PRO A 21 8.18 -21.86 6.52
N VAL A 22 8.69 -22.93 7.13
CA VAL A 22 10.11 -23.18 7.42
C VAL A 22 10.82 -23.56 6.13
N ASN A 23 11.66 -22.66 5.61
CA ASN A 23 12.90 -23.02 4.92
C ASN A 23 13.85 -21.81 4.96
N ASN A 24 14.77 -21.76 5.92
CA ASN A 24 15.63 -20.60 6.15
C ASN A 24 17.09 -21.02 6.37
N GLU A 25 17.75 -21.51 5.32
CA GLU A 25 19.06 -20.93 5.04
C GLU A 25 18.77 -19.50 4.60
N CYS A 26 19.05 -18.50 5.45
CA CYS A 26 18.65 -17.12 5.20
C CYS A 26 19.52 -16.52 4.07
N GLN A 27 19.14 -16.82 2.83
CA GLN A 27 19.90 -16.52 1.60
C GLN A 27 20.08 -15.01 1.32
N CYS A 28 19.27 -14.16 1.97
CA CYS A 28 19.41 -12.70 1.93
C CYS A 28 20.09 -12.17 3.21
N ASN A 29 21.37 -12.52 3.41
CA ASN A 29 22.22 -12.05 4.52
C ASN A 29 21.55 -12.10 5.91
N ASN A 30 21.00 -13.26 6.29
CA ASN A 30 20.36 -13.46 7.61
C ASN A 30 19.10 -12.61 7.86
N ARG A 31 18.54 -11.93 6.85
CA ARG A 31 17.20 -11.32 6.94
C ARG A 31 16.14 -12.36 6.63
N CYS A 32 15.78 -13.15 7.64
CA CYS A 32 14.89 -14.30 7.54
C CYS A 32 13.40 -13.97 7.28
N GLN A 33 13.11 -12.75 6.80
CA GLN A 33 11.77 -12.28 6.43
C GLN A 33 11.69 -11.87 4.95
N GLY A 34 12.75 -12.06 4.17
CA GLY A 34 12.83 -11.71 2.76
C GLY A 34 12.64 -12.89 1.79
N TYR A 35 12.63 -12.58 0.49
CA TYR A 35 12.61 -13.57 -0.59
C TYR A 35 13.88 -13.46 -1.44
N LEU A 36 14.54 -14.57 -1.72
CA LEU A 36 15.54 -14.65 -2.78
C LEU A 36 14.83 -14.94 -4.10
N VAL A 37 14.86 -14.00 -5.03
CA VAL A 37 14.26 -14.15 -6.37
C VAL A 37 15.37 -14.33 -7.39
N GLN A 38 15.48 -15.52 -7.98
CA GLN A 38 16.46 -15.84 -9.01
C GLN A 38 15.89 -15.63 -10.42
N PHE A 39 16.56 -14.79 -11.22
CA PHE A 39 16.26 -14.57 -12.63
C PHE A 39 16.98 -15.57 -13.55
N SER A 40 18.18 -16.01 -13.15
CA SER A 40 18.97 -17.05 -13.82
C SER A 40 20.03 -17.62 -12.86
N GLU A 41 20.85 -18.57 -13.31
CA GLU A 41 21.91 -19.21 -12.50
C GLU A 41 22.82 -18.23 -11.75
N ASN A 42 23.11 -17.06 -12.35
CA ASN A 42 24.01 -16.05 -11.78
C ASN A 42 23.35 -14.69 -11.55
N ALA A 43 22.02 -14.59 -11.66
CA ALA A 43 21.30 -13.32 -11.52
C ALA A 43 20.17 -13.46 -10.51
N TYR A 44 20.26 -12.74 -9.40
CA TYR A 44 19.27 -12.78 -8.33
C TYR A 44 19.11 -11.43 -7.63
N THR A 45 17.95 -11.26 -7.01
CA THR A 45 17.68 -10.14 -6.11
C THR A 45 17.05 -10.61 -4.82
N CYS A 46 17.39 -9.92 -3.74
CA CYS A 46 16.78 -10.10 -2.44
C CYS A 46 15.68 -9.08 -2.24
N LEU A 47 14.46 -9.56 -1.98
CA LEU A 47 13.34 -8.75 -1.57
C LEU A 47 13.28 -8.73 -0.05
N THR A 48 13.22 -7.55 0.55
CA THR A 48 13.11 -7.39 2.01
C THR A 48 11.87 -6.59 2.36
N PRO A 49 11.19 -6.87 3.49
CA PRO A 49 10.00 -6.13 3.88
C PRO A 49 10.26 -4.61 3.91
N ALA A 50 9.33 -3.85 3.35
CA ALA A 50 9.42 -2.40 3.37
C ALA A 50 9.16 -1.84 4.78
N ASN A 51 9.86 -0.77 5.09
CA ASN A 51 9.59 0.14 6.19
C ASN A 51 9.69 1.58 5.65
N PHE A 52 9.29 2.57 6.45
CA PHE A 52 9.27 3.96 6.01
C PHE A 52 10.61 4.45 5.42
N TYR A 53 11.75 3.93 5.89
CA TYR A 53 13.08 4.28 5.40
C TYR A 53 13.47 3.53 4.13
N THR A 54 13.02 2.29 3.96
CA THR A 54 13.37 1.47 2.79
C THR A 54 12.51 1.75 1.56
N LEU A 55 11.37 2.44 1.71
CA LEU A 55 10.57 2.91 0.58
C LEU A 55 11.30 3.94 -0.27
N ARG A 56 12.14 4.78 0.35
CA ARG A 56 12.80 5.89 -0.35
C ARG A 56 14.02 5.38 -1.11
N GLY A 57 14.01 5.55 -2.43
CA GLY A 57 15.19 5.32 -3.27
C GLY A 57 15.49 3.85 -3.57
N LYS A 58 14.61 2.91 -3.23
CA LYS A 58 14.72 1.50 -3.61
C LYS A 58 13.62 1.09 -4.58
N HIS A 59 13.85 0.04 -5.38
CA HIS A 59 12.79 -0.56 -6.18
C HIS A 59 11.92 -1.41 -5.26
N CYS A 60 10.65 -1.04 -5.08
CA CYS A 60 9.71 -1.76 -4.23
C CYS A 60 8.58 -2.34 -5.09
N ILE A 61 7.93 -3.36 -4.56
CA ILE A 61 6.85 -4.12 -5.20
C ILE A 61 5.87 -4.64 -4.13
N ASN A 62 4.64 -4.85 -4.52
CA ASN A 62 3.65 -5.53 -3.71
C ASN A 62 3.84 -7.05 -3.86
N VAL A 63 3.86 -7.78 -2.74
CA VAL A 63 4.03 -9.23 -2.71
C VAL A 63 2.90 -9.86 -1.90
N LYS A 64 2.21 -10.81 -2.51
CA LYS A 64 1.21 -11.66 -1.87
C LYS A 64 1.67 -13.11 -1.95
N GLY A 65 1.88 -13.72 -0.78
CA GLY A 65 2.30 -15.11 -0.69
C GLY A 65 1.15 -16.07 -1.05
N HIS A 66 1.47 -17.26 -1.56
CA HIS A 66 0.49 -18.27 -2.00
C HIS A 66 -0.61 -18.58 -0.98
N PHE A 67 -0.26 -18.62 0.30
CA PHE A 67 -1.17 -18.92 1.41
C PHE A 67 -1.57 -17.67 2.22
N SER A 68 -1.27 -16.48 1.70
CA SER A 68 -1.56 -15.20 2.35
C SER A 68 -2.64 -14.46 1.58
N ASN A 69 -3.67 -14.01 2.29
CA ASN A 69 -4.62 -13.02 1.76
C ASN A 69 -4.09 -11.58 1.92
N GLN A 70 -2.97 -11.40 2.62
CA GLN A 70 -2.34 -10.11 2.84
C GLN A 70 -1.27 -9.86 1.78
N THR A 71 -1.37 -8.68 1.16
CA THR A 71 -0.33 -8.10 0.32
C THR A 71 0.58 -7.25 1.20
N ASN A 72 1.89 -7.47 1.10
CA ASN A 72 2.90 -6.73 1.84
C ASN A 72 3.87 -6.09 0.84
N ILE A 73 4.42 -4.93 1.20
CA ILE A 73 5.39 -4.24 0.35
C ILE A 73 6.78 -4.79 0.65
N TYR A 74 7.52 -5.13 -0.40
CA TYR A 74 8.91 -5.54 -0.34
C TYR A 74 9.76 -4.66 -1.25
N CYS A 75 10.99 -4.39 -0.84
CA CYS A 75 11.95 -3.62 -1.61
C CYS A 75 13.19 -4.46 -1.92
N VAL A 76 13.76 -4.22 -3.11
CA VAL A 76 15.05 -4.75 -3.55
C VAL A 76 16.12 -4.31 -2.56
N ASP A 77 16.82 -5.29 -2.01
CA ASP A 77 17.98 -5.08 -1.16
C ASP A 77 19.23 -5.00 -2.04
N GLU A 78 19.56 -3.79 -2.47
CA GLU A 78 20.64 -3.52 -3.44
C GLU A 78 22.00 -4.04 -2.97
N GLU A 79 22.27 -4.06 -1.66
CA GLU A 79 23.50 -4.59 -1.07
C GLU A 79 23.62 -6.11 -1.18
N ASN A 80 22.47 -6.80 -1.29
CA ASN A 80 22.35 -8.25 -1.28
C ASN A 80 21.78 -8.79 -2.59
N SER A 81 21.81 -7.97 -3.64
CA SER A 81 21.33 -8.32 -4.98
C SER A 81 22.48 -8.10 -5.96
N ASN A 82 22.61 -8.96 -6.97
CA ASN A 82 23.67 -8.85 -7.97
C ASN A 82 23.16 -8.41 -9.36
N VAL A 83 21.89 -7.98 -9.44
CA VAL A 83 21.25 -7.58 -10.68
C VAL A 83 21.11 -6.06 -10.75
N ASN A 84 21.99 -5.45 -11.55
CA ASN A 84 22.05 -3.99 -11.74
C ASN A 84 20.73 -3.38 -12.25
N LEU A 85 19.95 -4.12 -13.05
CA LEU A 85 18.69 -3.60 -13.60
C LEU A 85 17.63 -3.28 -12.53
N CYS A 86 17.76 -3.87 -11.33
CA CYS A 86 16.87 -3.63 -10.19
C CYS A 86 17.43 -2.69 -9.12
N ASN A 87 18.69 -2.27 -9.26
CA ASN A 87 19.36 -1.36 -8.34
C ASN A 87 19.11 0.08 -8.81
N LYS A 88 18.27 0.85 -8.10
CA LYS A 88 17.91 2.25 -8.44
C LYS A 88 19.12 3.18 -8.46
N SER A 89 20.17 2.83 -7.71
CA SER A 89 21.43 3.59 -7.65
C SER A 89 22.39 3.27 -8.80
N SER A 90 22.10 2.25 -9.61
CA SER A 90 22.95 1.82 -10.73
C SER A 90 22.60 2.52 -12.04
N ASN A 91 23.62 2.81 -12.86
CA ASN A 91 23.41 3.28 -14.24
C ASN A 91 22.66 2.26 -15.12
N GLY A 92 22.64 0.99 -14.72
CA GLY A 92 21.93 -0.08 -15.42
C GLY A 92 20.45 -0.21 -15.01
N TYR A 93 19.96 0.62 -14.10
CA TYR A 93 18.59 0.54 -13.58
C TYR A 93 17.55 0.65 -14.70
N ASN A 94 16.57 -0.25 -14.67
CA ASN A 94 15.40 -0.17 -15.54
C ASN A 94 14.17 -0.68 -14.78
N TYR A 95 13.26 0.24 -14.45
CA TYR A 95 12.06 -0.06 -13.67
C TYR A 95 11.23 -1.19 -14.33
N ASP A 96 10.86 -1.02 -15.59
CA ASP A 96 9.97 -1.95 -16.30
C ASP A 96 10.57 -3.35 -16.43
N GLN A 97 11.86 -3.42 -16.76
CA GLN A 97 12.56 -4.71 -16.85
C GLN A 97 12.72 -5.35 -15.48
N CYS A 98 12.98 -4.57 -14.42
CA CYS A 98 13.05 -5.10 -13.07
C CYS A 98 11.73 -5.70 -12.62
N THR A 99 10.64 -4.93 -12.71
CA THR A 99 9.31 -5.40 -12.31
C THR A 99 8.90 -6.62 -13.13
N ARG A 100 9.17 -6.63 -14.44
CA ARG A 100 8.87 -7.77 -15.31
C ARG A 100 9.65 -9.02 -14.92
N ASN A 101 10.95 -8.90 -14.66
CA ASN A 101 11.78 -10.04 -14.26
C ASN A 101 11.37 -10.57 -12.87
N LEU A 102 11.08 -9.67 -11.93
CA LEU A 102 10.52 -10.00 -10.63
C LEU A 102 9.21 -10.78 -10.78
N TYR A 103 8.27 -10.27 -11.58
CA TYR A 103 6.99 -10.93 -11.84
C TYR A 103 7.17 -12.35 -12.36
N PHE A 104 8.04 -12.56 -13.36
CA PHE A 104 8.25 -13.90 -13.92
C PHE A 104 8.95 -14.86 -12.95
N ALA A 105 10.00 -14.40 -12.27
CA ALA A 105 10.74 -15.24 -11.33
C ALA A 105 9.95 -15.57 -10.06
N ALA A 106 9.10 -14.66 -9.59
CA ALA A 106 8.28 -14.89 -8.40
C ALA A 106 7.16 -15.90 -8.64
N ARG A 107 6.64 -16.02 -9.87
CA ARG A 107 5.64 -17.04 -10.21
C ARG A 107 6.17 -18.47 -10.02
N SER A 108 7.46 -18.73 -10.24
CA SER A 108 8.03 -20.05 -9.98
C SER A 108 8.13 -20.37 -8.49
N MET A 109 8.08 -19.34 -7.63
CA MET A 109 8.07 -19.42 -6.17
C MET A 109 6.66 -19.34 -5.56
N SER A 110 5.62 -19.38 -6.39
CA SER A 110 4.22 -19.17 -5.96
C SER A 110 3.98 -17.85 -5.23
N LEU A 111 4.74 -16.81 -5.59
CA LEU A 111 4.53 -15.44 -5.13
C LEU A 111 3.77 -14.66 -6.20
N GLU A 112 2.74 -13.93 -5.79
CA GLU A 112 2.05 -12.97 -6.64
C GLU A 112 2.69 -11.60 -6.41
N ILE A 113 3.26 -11.02 -7.47
CA ILE A 113 3.89 -9.69 -7.44
C ILE A 113 3.05 -8.74 -8.28
N SER A 114 2.83 -7.53 -7.76
CA SER A 114 2.28 -6.41 -8.52
C SER A 114 3.14 -5.15 -8.34
N ILE A 115 2.88 -4.18 -9.21
CA ILE A 115 3.55 -2.87 -9.18
C ILE A 115 3.30 -2.21 -7.81
N TYR A 116 4.38 -1.69 -7.23
CA TYR A 116 4.27 -0.75 -6.11
C TYR A 116 4.38 0.66 -6.67
N ASN A 117 3.25 1.36 -6.65
CA ASN A 117 3.17 2.76 -7.03
C ASN A 117 3.63 3.62 -5.85
N GLU A 118 4.90 4.04 -5.88
CA GLU A 118 5.54 4.80 -4.79
C GLU A 118 4.81 6.12 -4.51
N ASP A 119 4.28 6.77 -5.54
CA ASP A 119 3.56 8.03 -5.42
C ASP A 119 2.19 7.83 -4.77
N GLN A 120 1.50 6.75 -5.14
CA GLN A 120 0.24 6.34 -4.54
C GLN A 120 0.39 6.04 -3.03
N VAL A 121 1.39 5.27 -2.63
CA VAL A 121 1.60 4.94 -1.21
C VAL A 121 2.10 6.15 -0.41
N LYS A 122 2.93 7.03 -1.01
CA LYS A 122 3.26 8.31 -0.38
C LYS A 122 2.00 9.15 -0.17
N ALA A 123 1.15 9.26 -1.18
CA ALA A 123 -0.10 9.99 -1.10
C ALA A 123 -1.01 9.41 -0.01
N GLU A 124 -1.17 8.09 0.06
CA GLU A 124 -1.93 7.42 1.13
C GLU A 124 -1.37 7.75 2.52
N VAL A 125 -0.07 7.54 2.73
CA VAL A 125 0.59 7.78 4.02
C VAL A 125 0.51 9.26 4.42
N PHE A 126 0.72 10.17 3.48
CA PHE A 126 0.61 11.61 3.74
C PHE A 126 -0.83 12.03 4.03
N CYS A 127 -1.80 11.47 3.31
CA CYS A 127 -3.21 11.71 3.54
C CYS A 127 -3.62 11.30 4.96
N GLN A 128 -3.29 10.06 5.34
CA GLN A 128 -3.61 9.51 6.66
C GLN A 128 -2.92 10.31 7.78
N ARG A 129 -1.66 10.73 7.60
CA ARG A 129 -0.95 11.57 8.58
C ARG A 129 -1.62 12.92 8.82
N ARG A 130 -2.27 13.48 7.80
CA ARG A 130 -3.04 14.72 7.87
C ARG A 130 -4.50 14.50 8.29
N LYS A 131 -4.84 13.28 8.74
CA LYS A 131 -6.20 12.85 9.10
C LYS A 131 -7.19 12.98 7.94
N GLY A 132 -6.68 12.92 6.71
CA GLY A 132 -7.49 12.88 5.51
C GLY A 132 -7.97 11.48 5.17
N TYR A 133 -8.85 11.38 4.17
CA TYR A 133 -9.34 10.12 3.63
C TYR A 133 -8.73 9.88 2.25
N TYR A 134 -7.95 8.81 2.16
CA TYR A 134 -7.41 8.35 0.90
C TYR A 134 -8.47 7.49 0.19
N LEU A 135 -8.84 7.86 -1.04
CA LEU A 135 -9.78 7.11 -1.86
C LEU A 135 -9.09 6.72 -3.16
N GLU A 136 -9.16 5.44 -3.50
CA GLU A 136 -8.58 4.86 -4.71
C GLU A 136 -9.65 4.22 -5.59
N SER A 137 -9.42 4.24 -6.90
CA SER A 137 -10.26 3.54 -7.87
C SER A 137 -9.51 2.42 -8.57
N ASP A 138 -10.26 1.54 -9.22
CA ASP A 138 -9.73 0.38 -9.93
C ASP A 138 -8.75 0.73 -11.07
N ASP A 139 -8.76 1.98 -11.55
CA ASP A 139 -7.87 2.48 -12.61
C ASP A 139 -6.56 3.10 -12.06
N GLU A 140 -6.16 2.76 -10.83
CA GLU A 140 -4.99 3.32 -10.11
C GLU A 140 -5.04 4.86 -9.94
N GLN A 141 -6.23 5.46 -10.13
CA GLN A 141 -6.50 6.85 -9.82
C GLN A 141 -6.85 6.96 -8.34
N TYR A 142 -6.30 7.96 -7.67
CA TYR A 142 -6.50 8.23 -6.26
C TYR A 142 -6.64 9.72 -5.97
N VAL A 143 -7.33 9.99 -4.86
CA VAL A 143 -7.52 11.33 -4.30
C VAL A 143 -7.33 11.26 -2.80
N CYS A 144 -6.54 12.19 -2.27
CA CYS A 144 -6.56 12.44 -0.83
C CYS A 144 -7.61 13.51 -0.54
N LEU A 145 -8.52 13.21 0.38
CA LEU A 145 -9.49 14.16 0.91
C LEU A 145 -8.97 14.75 2.23
N ASP A 146 -8.54 15.99 2.20
CA ASP A 146 -8.05 16.72 3.38
C ASP A 146 -9.16 17.42 4.13
N ILE A 147 -8.99 17.54 5.45
CA ILE A 147 -9.86 18.38 6.27
C ILE A 147 -9.78 19.83 5.75
N ASN A 148 -10.93 20.39 5.40
CA ASN A 148 -11.06 21.78 5.03
C ASN A 148 -11.31 22.62 6.28
N ASP A 149 -10.24 23.00 6.97
CA ASP A 149 -10.29 23.90 8.14
C ASP A 149 -10.59 25.36 7.74
N LYS A 150 -10.63 25.68 6.44
CA LYS A 150 -10.89 27.03 5.95
C LYS A 150 -12.38 27.22 5.72
N GLU A 151 -12.89 28.43 5.98
CA GLU A 151 -14.27 28.84 5.71
C GLU A 151 -14.67 28.82 4.22
N ASP A 152 -13.83 28.28 3.34
CA ASP A 152 -14.13 28.08 1.92
C ASP A 152 -15.00 26.83 1.72
N ASN A 153 -16.13 26.80 2.43
CA ASN A 153 -17.13 25.75 2.42
C ASN A 153 -17.92 25.68 1.09
N ASN A 154 -17.59 26.56 0.13
CA ASN A 154 -18.32 26.71 -1.12
C ASN A 154 -17.67 25.95 -2.29
N ARG A 155 -16.58 25.22 -2.05
CA ARG A 155 -16.00 24.34 -3.07
C ARG A 155 -16.96 23.18 -3.36
N PRO A 156 -17.53 23.07 -4.57
CA PRO A 156 -18.57 22.09 -4.91
C PRO A 156 -18.11 20.62 -4.83
N GLU A 157 -16.81 20.38 -4.91
CA GLU A 157 -16.16 19.07 -4.81
C GLU A 157 -15.92 18.63 -3.36
N CYS A 158 -16.19 19.48 -2.37
CA CYS A 158 -15.99 19.14 -0.97
C CYS A 158 -17.19 18.42 -0.36
N VAL A 159 -16.90 17.41 0.44
CA VAL A 159 -17.85 16.41 0.91
C VAL A 159 -17.78 16.22 2.42
N THR A 160 -18.87 15.78 3.02
CA THR A 160 -18.85 15.25 4.38
C THR A 160 -18.73 13.73 4.33
N ILE A 161 -18.26 13.11 5.40
CA ILE A 161 -18.11 11.65 5.48
C ILE A 161 -19.03 11.14 6.58
N GLU A 162 -19.83 10.11 6.28
CA GLU A 162 -20.73 9.51 7.26
C GLU A 162 -19.92 8.97 8.45
N GLY A 163 -20.22 9.48 9.64
CA GLY A 163 -19.48 9.16 10.87
C GLY A 163 -18.51 10.25 11.31
N ASP A 164 -18.16 11.20 10.44
CA ASP A 164 -17.44 12.43 10.79
C ASP A 164 -18.21 13.67 10.33
N ASN A 165 -19.19 14.07 11.13
CA ASN A 165 -20.06 15.22 10.84
C ASN A 165 -19.42 16.57 11.20
N ASN A 166 -18.22 16.57 11.77
CA ASN A 166 -17.57 17.78 12.25
C ASN A 166 -16.66 18.42 11.20
N HIS A 167 -16.30 17.66 10.16
CA HIS A 167 -15.36 18.09 9.15
C HIS A 167 -15.97 18.03 7.76
N THR A 168 -15.63 19.03 6.96
CA THR A 168 -15.78 18.97 5.50
C THR A 168 -14.43 18.59 4.92
N TYR A 169 -14.42 17.73 3.92
CA TYR A 169 -13.22 17.26 3.27
C TYR A 169 -13.17 17.71 1.82
N CYS A 170 -11.99 18.11 1.35
CA CYS A 170 -11.77 18.55 -0.02
C CYS A 170 -10.60 17.78 -0.66
N PRO A 171 -10.62 17.55 -1.98
CA PRO A 171 -9.45 17.03 -2.69
C PRO A 171 -8.18 17.85 -2.41
N SER A 172 -7.13 17.15 -2.01
CA SER A 172 -5.78 17.67 -1.82
C SER A 172 -5.21 18.10 -3.16
N GLU A 173 -4.57 19.26 -3.19
CA GLU A 173 -3.84 19.76 -4.36
C GLU A 173 -2.49 19.08 -4.57
N THR A 174 -1.96 18.37 -3.56
CA THR A 174 -0.61 17.81 -3.60
C THR A 174 -0.57 16.28 -3.59
N ASP A 175 -1.63 15.63 -3.10
CA ASP A 175 -1.67 14.18 -2.87
C ASP A 175 -2.83 13.53 -3.64
N THR A 176 -3.05 13.98 -4.88
CA THR A 176 -4.10 13.52 -5.80
C THR A 176 -3.49 13.36 -7.20
N ASN A 177 -3.73 12.24 -7.89
CA ASN A 177 -3.26 12.03 -9.27
C ASN A 177 -4.37 12.20 -10.33
N VAL A 178 -5.52 12.72 -9.92
CA VAL A 178 -6.69 12.99 -10.76
C VAL A 178 -6.72 14.46 -11.16
N ASP A 179 -6.28 14.77 -12.37
CA ASP A 179 -6.12 16.15 -12.86
C ASP A 179 -7.42 16.97 -12.78
N PHE A 180 -8.58 16.35 -13.03
CA PHE A 180 -9.86 17.07 -12.98
C PHE A 180 -10.36 17.34 -11.55
N CYS A 181 -9.66 16.85 -10.52
CA CYS A 181 -9.93 17.14 -9.11
C CYS A 181 -9.00 18.22 -8.53
N ASP A 182 -7.99 18.67 -9.25
CA ASP A 182 -7.07 19.72 -8.79
C ASP A 182 -7.48 21.08 -9.39
N PRO A 183 -7.94 22.05 -8.58
CA PRO A 183 -8.41 23.36 -9.05
C PRO A 183 -7.32 24.21 -9.71
N LYS A 184 -6.04 23.82 -9.59
CA LYS A 184 -4.90 24.51 -10.23
C LYS A 184 -4.55 23.94 -11.60
N LYS A 185 -5.11 22.79 -11.99
CA LYS A 185 -4.86 22.16 -13.29
C LYS A 185 -5.83 22.71 -14.35
N GLU A 186 -5.34 22.82 -15.58
CA GLU A 186 -6.15 23.26 -16.73
C GLU A 186 -7.34 22.33 -17.03
N GLY A 187 -7.28 21.07 -16.55
CA GLY A 187 -8.32 20.06 -16.69
C GLY A 187 -9.37 20.02 -15.57
N TYR A 188 -9.36 20.97 -14.63
CA TYR A 188 -10.27 20.98 -13.49
C TYR A 188 -11.75 20.96 -13.90
N ASP A 189 -12.52 20.05 -13.30
CA ASP A 189 -13.96 19.90 -13.54
C ASP A 189 -14.61 19.34 -12.26
N SER A 190 -15.27 20.22 -11.51
CA SER A 190 -15.84 19.89 -10.20
C SER A 190 -16.92 18.80 -10.28
N GLU A 191 -17.70 18.77 -11.36
CA GLU A 191 -18.76 17.77 -11.54
C GLU A 191 -18.14 16.39 -11.81
N LYS A 192 -17.13 16.32 -12.69
CA LYS A 192 -16.38 15.07 -12.91
C LYS A 192 -15.67 14.62 -11.65
N CYS A 193 -15.05 15.55 -10.92
CA CYS A 193 -14.40 15.24 -9.67
C CYS A 193 -15.39 14.64 -8.68
N PHE A 194 -16.54 15.27 -8.46
CA PHE A 194 -17.54 14.77 -7.53
C PHE A 194 -18.11 13.39 -7.93
N ARG A 195 -18.30 13.14 -9.23
CA ARG A 195 -18.68 11.82 -9.74
C ARG A 195 -17.62 10.77 -9.44
N PHE A 196 -16.35 11.10 -9.68
CA PHE A 196 -15.21 10.24 -9.32
C PHE A 196 -15.17 9.96 -7.82
N LEU A 197 -15.32 10.98 -6.97
CA LEU A 197 -15.33 10.83 -5.51
C LEU A 197 -16.39 9.83 -5.05
N ARG A 198 -17.61 9.89 -5.60
CA ARG A 198 -18.68 8.93 -5.26
C ARG A 198 -18.33 7.49 -5.64
N MET A 199 -17.73 7.31 -6.82
CA MET A 199 -17.29 6.00 -7.29
C MET A 199 -16.18 5.44 -6.41
N ALA A 200 -15.09 6.21 -6.22
CA ALA A 200 -13.95 5.80 -5.40
C ALA A 200 -14.38 5.56 -3.94
N ALA A 201 -15.22 6.42 -3.36
CA ALA A 201 -15.73 6.22 -2.00
C ALA A 201 -16.51 4.90 -1.87
N SER A 202 -17.36 4.57 -2.86
CA SER A 202 -18.07 3.30 -2.88
C SER A 202 -17.12 2.10 -2.94
N GLN A 203 -16.05 2.17 -3.75
CA GLN A 203 -15.02 1.11 -3.83
C GLN A 203 -14.27 0.94 -2.50
N ASN A 204 -14.05 2.03 -1.77
CA ASN A 204 -13.34 2.03 -0.49
C ASN A 204 -14.24 1.86 0.74
N ASN A 205 -15.53 1.56 0.55
CA ASN A 205 -16.53 1.46 1.63
C ASN A 205 -16.67 2.75 2.47
N VAL A 206 -16.42 3.91 1.86
CA VAL A 206 -16.64 5.23 2.44
C VAL A 206 -17.96 5.79 1.93
N LYS A 207 -18.78 6.33 2.82
CA LYS A 207 -20.05 6.96 2.45
C LYS A 207 -19.91 8.47 2.50
N LEU A 208 -20.14 9.12 1.37
CA LEU A 208 -20.09 10.57 1.24
C LEU A 208 -21.47 11.18 1.50
N GLY A 209 -21.52 12.20 2.35
CA GLY A 209 -22.66 13.10 2.48
C GLY A 209 -22.59 14.22 1.46
N SER A 210 -23.76 14.72 1.02
CA SER A 210 -23.82 15.93 0.21
C SER A 210 -23.74 17.17 1.11
N ASN A 211 -22.83 18.10 0.80
CA ASN A 211 -22.94 19.47 1.26
C ASN A 211 -24.09 20.16 0.51
N ASN A 212 -25.34 19.84 0.87
CA ASN A 212 -26.50 20.60 0.42
C ASN A 212 -26.59 21.88 1.26
N LYS A 213 -25.64 22.80 1.06
CA LYS A 213 -25.83 24.21 1.42
C LYS A 213 -26.18 24.94 0.12
N HIS A 214 -27.45 24.84 -0.27
CA HIS A 214 -28.08 25.81 -1.16
C HIS A 214 -28.47 27.05 -0.37
#